data_AF-A0A7T5R9N3-F1
#
_entry.id   AF-A0A7T5R9N3-F1
#
_cell.length_a   1.000
_cell.length_b   1.000
_cell.length_c   1.000
_cell.angle_alpha   90.00
_cell.angle_beta   90.00
_cell.angle_gamma   90.00
#
_symmetry.space_group_name_H-M   'P 1'
#
loop_
_entity.id
_entity.type
_entity.pdbx_description
1 polymer ?
#
loop_
_entity_poly.entity_id
_entity_poly.type
_entity_poly.pdbx_seq_one_letter_code
_entity_poly.pdbx_strand_id
1 'polypeptide(L)'
;MKANATVGLIVFGVLFLIVGYLVVGQALVNLGAGGDPKYCTTDEDCVPDGCCHPTDAVNKAYAPDCSGTYCTAVCAPGTLDCNQGRIACVANRCTAIINNPIDQQEVVS
;
A
#
# COMPACT_ATOMS: atom_id res chain seq x y z
N MET A 1 29.99 39.14 -33.35
CA MET A 1 30.11 39.08 -31.88
C MET A 1 28.76 39.04 -31.13
N LYS A 2 27.64 39.55 -31.67
CA LYS A 2 26.33 39.55 -30.96
C LYS A 2 25.61 38.18 -30.93
N ALA A 3 25.75 37.37 -31.99
CA ALA A 3 25.06 36.07 -32.09
C ALA A 3 25.46 35.07 -30.99
N ASN A 4 26.74 35.07 -30.57
CA ASN A 4 27.24 34.12 -29.57
C ASN A 4 26.68 34.40 -28.17
N ALA A 5 26.45 35.67 -27.85
CA ALA A 5 25.84 36.06 -26.57
C ALA A 5 24.34 35.71 -26.52
N THR A 6 23.62 35.89 -27.63
CA THR A 6 22.19 35.52 -27.73
C THR A 6 22.00 34.01 -27.69
N VAL A 7 22.84 33.23 -28.38
CA VAL A 7 22.81 31.76 -28.32
C VAL A 7 23.15 31.26 -26.92
N GLY A 8 24.12 31.87 -26.24
CA GLY A 8 24.47 31.54 -24.86
C GLY A 8 23.30 31.72 -23.89
N LEU A 9 22.58 32.85 -23.97
CA LEU A 9 21.40 33.11 -23.14
C LEU A 9 20.26 32.13 -23.36
N ILE A 10 20.00 31.75 -24.62
CA ILE A 10 18.96 30.77 -24.97
C ILE A 10 19.33 29.40 -24.40
N VAL A 11 20.56 28.94 -24.61
CA VAL A 11 21.03 27.64 -24.10
C VAL A 11 20.97 27.62 -22.58
N PHE A 12 21.41 28.68 -21.91
CA PHE A 12 21.37 28.76 -20.45
C PHE A 12 19.94 28.76 -19.91
N GLY A 13 19.03 29.52 -20.54
CA GLY A 13 17.62 29.54 -20.18
C GLY A 13 16.94 28.17 -20.35
N VAL A 14 17.20 27.48 -21.47
CA VAL A 14 16.68 26.13 -21.71
C VAL A 14 17.25 25.13 -20.69
N LEU A 15 18.55 25.22 -20.37
CA LEU A 15 19.18 24.36 -19.36
C LEU A 15 18.55 24.55 -17.99
N PHE A 16 18.28 25.80 -17.58
CA PHE A 16 17.61 26.11 -16.32
C PHE A 16 16.18 25.57 -16.27
N LEU A 17 15.44 25.63 -17.37
CA LEU A 17 14.09 25.05 -17.44
C LEU A 17 14.12 23.52 -17.34
N ILE A 18 15.07 22.87 -18.01
CA ILE A 18 15.23 21.41 -17.94
C ILE A 18 15.62 20.98 -16.52
N VAL A 19 16.62 21.64 -15.92
CA VAL A 19 17.05 21.34 -14.55
C VAL A 19 15.92 21.60 -13.56
N GLY A 20 15.22 22.72 -13.69
CA GLY A 20 14.05 23.05 -12.88
C GLY A 20 12.96 21.98 -13.00
N TYR A 21 12.61 21.55 -14.21
CA TYR A 21 11.63 20.49 -14.45
C TYR A 21 12.04 19.15 -13.83
N LEU A 22 13.32 18.75 -13.96
CA LEU A 22 13.83 17.52 -13.37
C LEU A 22 13.80 17.56 -11.83
N VAL A 23 14.20 18.68 -11.22
CA VAL A 23 14.19 18.85 -9.76
C VAL A 23 12.76 18.84 -9.22
N VAL A 24 11.83 19.55 -9.89
CA VAL A 24 10.40 19.54 -9.52
C VAL A 24 9.79 18.14 -9.72
N GLY A 25 10.11 17.46 -10.82
CA GLY A 25 9.63 16.10 -11.08
C GLY A 25 10.09 15.10 -10.02
N GLN A 26 11.35 15.15 -9.60
CA GLN A 26 11.85 14.31 -8.50
C GLN A 26 11.18 14.65 -7.17
N ALA A 27 10.93 15.93 -6.88
CA ALA A 27 10.23 16.32 -5.65
C ALA A 27 8.79 15.79 -5.59
N LEU A 28 8.07 15.79 -6.73
CA LEU A 28 6.71 15.25 -6.81
C LEU A 28 6.65 13.74 -6.61
N VAL A 29 7.62 12.98 -7.14
CA VAL A 29 7.72 11.52 -6.89
C VAL A 29 7.95 11.23 -5.40
N ASN A 30 8.74 12.05 -4.72
CA ASN A 30 8.99 11.89 -3.28
C ASN A 30 7.79 12.28 -2.42
N LEU A 31 6.97 13.27 -2.82
CA LEU A 31 5.72 13.59 -2.13
C LEU A 31 4.63 12.52 -2.33
N GLY A 32 4.63 11.81 -3.46
CA GLY A 32 3.73 10.70 -3.73
C GLY A 32 4.06 9.39 -3.00
N ALA A 33 5.12 9.38 -2.19
CA ALA A 33 5.60 8.19 -1.48
C ALA A 33 4.76 7.80 -0.25
N GLY A 34 3.65 8.49 0.01
CA GLY A 34 2.55 7.93 0.80
C GLY A 34 1.79 6.92 -0.05
N GLY A 35 2.38 5.73 -0.24
CA GLY A 35 1.79 4.66 -1.05
C GLY A 35 0.38 4.27 -0.57
N ASP A 36 -0.43 3.70 -1.46
CA ASP A 36 -1.74 3.16 -1.08
C ASP A 36 -1.56 2.11 0.03
N PRO A 37 -2.18 2.29 1.22
CA PRO A 37 -1.98 1.39 2.35
C PRO A 37 -2.47 -0.03 2.09
N LYS A 38 -3.30 -0.24 1.06
CA LYS A 38 -3.75 -1.57 0.65
C LYS A 38 -2.89 -2.15 -0.47
N TYR A 39 -2.01 -1.38 -1.13
CA TYR A 39 -1.26 -1.90 -2.27
C TYR A 39 -0.35 -3.06 -1.88
N CYS A 40 -0.32 -4.11 -2.69
CA CYS A 40 0.55 -5.27 -2.51
C CYS A 40 0.97 -5.85 -3.85
N THR A 41 2.06 -6.62 -3.84
CA THR A 41 2.51 -7.40 -5.00
C THR A 41 2.36 -8.89 -4.74
N THR A 42 2.56 -9.32 -3.49
CA THR A 42 2.39 -10.71 -3.05
C THR A 42 1.62 -10.78 -1.73
N ASP A 43 1.15 -11.98 -1.36
CA ASP A 43 0.41 -12.19 -0.11
C ASP A 43 1.25 -11.80 1.13
N GLU A 44 2.57 -11.97 1.07
CA GLU A 44 3.52 -11.63 2.14
C GLU A 44 3.74 -10.13 2.35
N ASP A 45 3.19 -9.29 1.46
CA ASP A 45 3.13 -7.85 1.68
C ASP A 45 2.01 -7.45 2.64
N CYS A 46 1.08 -8.36 2.92
CA CYS A 46 -0.14 -8.07 3.66
C CYS A 46 -0.12 -8.61 5.09
N VAL A 47 -0.67 -7.83 6.01
CA VAL A 47 -0.88 -8.17 7.42
C VAL A 47 -2.29 -7.75 7.84
N PRO A 48 -2.83 -8.23 8.97
CA PRO A 48 -4.14 -7.78 9.43
C PRO A 48 -4.18 -6.27 9.68
N ASP A 49 -5.31 -5.62 9.37
CA ASP A 49 -5.47 -4.16 9.48
C ASP A 49 -5.82 -3.66 10.89
N GLY A 50 -5.98 -4.58 11.83
CA GLY A 50 -6.30 -4.31 13.23
C GLY A 50 -5.68 -5.33 14.17
N CYS A 51 -5.59 -4.96 15.45
CA CYS A 51 -4.94 -5.80 16.46
C CYS A 51 -5.81 -6.94 16.96
N CYS A 52 -7.12 -6.70 17.13
CA CYS A 52 -8.05 -7.70 17.64
C CYS A 52 -9.19 -7.87 16.65
N HIS A 53 -9.51 -9.12 16.32
CA HIS A 53 -10.63 -9.46 15.46
C HIS A 53 -10.61 -8.74 14.09
N PRO A 54 -9.46 -8.67 13.38
CA PRO A 54 -9.37 -7.94 12.13
C PRO A 54 -10.27 -8.56 11.07
N THR A 55 -11.04 -7.71 10.40
CA THR A 55 -11.95 -8.11 9.30
C THR A 55 -11.36 -7.80 7.94
N ASP A 56 -10.19 -7.16 7.88
CA ASP A 56 -9.52 -6.80 6.64
C ASP A 56 -7.97 -6.83 6.80
N ALA A 57 -7.26 -6.50 5.72
CA ALA A 57 -5.80 -6.57 5.64
C ALA A 57 -5.18 -5.31 5.06
N VAL A 58 -3.97 -4.97 5.46
CA VAL A 58 -3.22 -3.78 5.05
C VAL A 58 -1.80 -4.19 4.62
N ASN A 59 -1.13 -3.38 3.80
CA ASN A 59 0.29 -3.59 3.53
C ASN A 59 1.09 -3.44 4.84
N LYS A 60 2.08 -4.32 5.04
CA LYS A 60 2.94 -4.37 6.23
C LYS A 60 3.63 -3.05 6.57
N ALA A 61 3.90 -2.19 5.59
CA ALA A 61 4.45 -0.86 5.82
C ALA A 61 3.49 0.07 6.61
N TYR A 62 2.20 -0.27 6.63
CA TYR A 62 1.12 0.44 7.32
C TYR A 62 0.47 -0.42 8.41
N ALA A 63 1.18 -1.46 8.87
CA ALA A 63 0.70 -2.33 9.94
C ALA A 63 0.35 -1.52 11.20
N PRO A 64 -0.76 -1.83 11.88
CA PRO A 64 -1.06 -1.20 13.17
C PRO A 64 -0.02 -1.62 14.22
N ASP A 65 0.33 -0.70 15.12
CA ASP A 65 1.13 -1.03 16.30
C ASP A 65 0.24 -1.66 17.38
N CYS A 66 0.48 -2.93 17.67
CA CYS A 66 -0.27 -3.71 18.65
C CYS A 66 0.48 -3.95 19.96
N SER A 67 1.65 -3.32 20.18
CA SER A 67 2.55 -3.59 21.32
C SER A 67 1.93 -3.36 22.72
N GLY A 68 0.89 -2.52 22.82
CA GLY A 68 0.16 -2.25 24.07
C GLY A 68 -1.27 -2.79 24.11
N THR A 69 -1.70 -3.55 23.09
CA THR A 69 -3.09 -4.01 22.98
C THR A 69 -3.24 -5.42 23.52
N TYR A 70 -4.18 -5.61 24.45
CA TYR A 70 -4.57 -6.92 24.95
C TYR A 70 -5.89 -7.35 24.33
N CYS A 71 -5.85 -8.37 23.48
CA CYS A 71 -7.04 -8.95 22.88
C CYS A 71 -7.63 -10.05 23.77
N THR A 72 -8.94 -10.26 23.66
CA THR A 72 -9.58 -11.43 24.29
C THR A 72 -9.18 -12.71 23.56
N ALA A 73 -9.21 -13.85 24.24
CA ALA A 73 -8.95 -15.17 23.62
C ALA A 73 -10.17 -15.74 22.87
N VAL A 74 -11.15 -14.90 22.52
CA VAL A 74 -12.38 -15.31 21.83
C VAL A 74 -12.13 -15.28 20.32
N CYS A 75 -12.60 -16.30 19.60
CA CYS A 75 -12.68 -16.22 18.13
C CYS A 75 -13.91 -15.38 17.78
N ALA A 76 -13.73 -14.17 17.23
CA ALA A 76 -14.87 -13.39 16.80
C ALA A 76 -15.41 -13.95 15.46
N PRO A 77 -16.72 -14.19 15.32
CA PRO A 77 -17.29 -14.61 14.05
C PRO A 77 -17.09 -13.56 12.96
N GLY A 78 -16.78 -14.02 11.74
CA GLY A 78 -16.66 -13.13 10.56
C GLY A 78 -15.36 -12.34 10.49
N THR A 79 -14.31 -12.78 11.16
CA THR A 79 -13.00 -12.12 11.22
C THR A 79 -11.89 -13.08 10.78
N LEU A 80 -10.64 -12.62 10.76
CA LEU A 80 -9.47 -13.46 10.48
C LEU A 80 -9.07 -14.38 11.65
N ASP A 81 -9.81 -14.37 12.77
CA ASP A 81 -9.47 -15.18 13.94
C ASP A 81 -9.66 -16.67 13.68
N CYS A 82 -8.82 -17.49 14.33
CA CYS A 82 -9.02 -18.94 14.44
C CYS A 82 -9.21 -19.65 13.08
N ASN A 83 -8.52 -19.17 12.05
CA ASN A 83 -8.60 -19.67 10.67
C ASN A 83 -9.98 -19.48 10.00
N GLN A 84 -10.80 -18.55 10.49
CA GLN A 84 -12.05 -18.13 9.84
C GLN A 84 -11.82 -17.28 8.60
N GLY A 85 -10.57 -17.03 8.21
CA GLY A 85 -10.23 -16.40 6.95
C GLY A 85 -8.75 -16.49 6.67
N ARG A 86 -8.34 -15.91 5.55
CA ARG A 86 -6.93 -15.70 5.20
C ARG A 86 -6.76 -14.33 4.56
N ILE A 87 -5.52 -13.86 4.56
CA ILE A 87 -5.14 -12.65 3.84
C ILE A 87 -4.57 -13.05 2.48
N ALA A 88 -4.90 -12.28 1.45
CA ALA A 88 -4.31 -12.42 0.13
C ALA A 88 -4.16 -11.07 -0.56
N CYS A 89 -3.23 -10.99 -1.50
CA CYS A 89 -3.08 -9.88 -2.42
C CYS A 89 -3.96 -10.11 -3.65
N VAL A 90 -5.14 -9.51 -3.65
CA VAL A 90 -6.13 -9.66 -4.73
C VAL A 90 -6.22 -8.36 -5.50
N ALA A 91 -6.00 -8.41 -6.82
CA ALA A 91 -6.00 -7.22 -7.68
C ALA A 91 -5.08 -6.09 -7.17
N ASN A 92 -3.88 -6.45 -6.70
CA ASN A 92 -2.90 -5.56 -6.08
C ASN A 92 -3.40 -4.85 -4.81
N ARG A 93 -4.38 -5.45 -4.11
CA ARG A 93 -4.92 -4.94 -2.85
C ARG A 93 -4.94 -6.03 -1.78
N CYS A 94 -4.35 -5.74 -0.62
CA CYS A 94 -4.46 -6.56 0.57
C CYS A 94 -5.94 -6.68 0.95
N THR A 95 -6.42 -7.91 1.00
CA THR A 95 -7.82 -8.24 1.25
C THR A 95 -7.91 -9.39 2.23
N ALA A 96 -8.78 -9.30 3.23
CA ALA A 96 -9.19 -10.47 4.00
C ALA A 96 -10.28 -11.25 3.26
N ILE A 97 -10.04 -12.54 3.06
CA ILE A 97 -11.01 -13.48 2.53
C ILE A 97 -11.54 -14.28 3.72
N ILE A 98 -12.72 -13.90 4.20
CA ILE A 98 -13.39 -14.52 5.34
C ILE A 98 -14.20 -15.73 4.87
N ASN A 99 -14.00 -16.88 5.51
CA ASN A 99 -14.75 -18.10 5.28
C ASN A 99 -16.16 -17.92 5.85
N ASN A 100 -17.17 -17.84 4.99
CA ASN A 100 -18.55 -17.80 5.45
C ASN A 100 -19.02 -19.23 5.76
N PRO A 101 -19.75 -19.49 6.87
CA PRO A 101 -20.31 -20.81 7.17
C PRO A 101 -21.17 -21.42 6.05
N ILE A 102 -21.67 -20.61 5.11
CA ILE A 102 -22.47 -21.08 3.97
C ILE A 102 -21.58 -21.64 2.84
N ASP A 103 -20.30 -21.28 2.77
CA ASP A 103 -19.35 -21.78 1.76
C ASP A 103 -18.76 -23.16 2.11
N GLN A 104 -18.97 -23.65 3.35
CA GLN A 104 -18.46 -24.94 3.81
C GLN A 104 -19.50 -26.07 3.76
N GLN A 105 -20.72 -25.82 3.30
CA GLN A 105 -21.77 -26.84 3.23
C GLN A 105 -21.70 -27.71 1.96
N GLU A 106 -20.81 -27.42 1.00
CA GLU A 106 -20.64 -28.22 -0.23
C GLU A 106 -19.54 -29.30 -0.14
N VAL A 107 -18.74 -29.33 0.94
CA VAL A 107 -17.62 -30.30 1.11
C VAL A 107 -17.96 -31.38 2.15
N VAL A 108 -19.23 -31.78 2.21
CA VAL A 108 -19.66 -33.01 2.87
C VAL A 108 -20.53 -33.80 1.89
N SER A 109 -19.89 -34.47 0.95
CA SER A 109 -20.48 -35.53 0.11
C SER A 109 -19.48 -36.65 -0.05
#